data_AF-A0A8C8TGK0-F1
#
_entry.id   AF-A0A8C8TGK0-F1
#
_cell.length_a   1.000
_cell.length_b   1.000
_cell.length_c   1.000
_cell.angle_alpha   90.00
_cell.angle_beta   90.00
_cell.angle_gamma   90.00
#
_symmetry.space_group_name_H-M   'P 1'
#
loop_
_entity.id
_entity.type
_entity.pdbx_description
1 polymer ?
#
loop_
_entity_poly.entity_id
_entity_poly.type
_entity_poly.pdbx_seq_one_letter_code
_entity_poly.pdbx_strand_id
1 'polypeptide(L)'
;MVHFLTHYADKIESVHFSDQFSGPKIMQEEGQPLKLPDTKRTLLFTFNVPGSGNTYPKDMEALLPLMNMVIYSIDKAKKFRLNREGKQKADKNRARVEENFLKLTHVQRQEAAQSRREEKKRAEKERIMNEEDPEKQRRLEEAALRREQKKLEKKQMKMKQIKVKAM
;
A
#
# COMPACT_ATOMS: atom_id res chain seq x y z
N MET A 1 3.29 35.33 8.24
CA MET A 1 3.00 33.93 8.60
C MET A 1 3.86 33.46 9.77
N VAL A 2 5.20 33.49 9.66
CA VAL A 2 6.10 33.00 10.72
C VAL A 2 5.84 33.66 12.07
N HIS A 3 5.80 35.00 12.11
CA HIS A 3 5.50 35.75 13.34
C HIS A 3 4.14 35.39 13.96
N PHE A 4 3.14 35.11 13.12
CA PHE A 4 1.81 34.71 13.57
C PHE A 4 1.86 33.31 14.20
N LEU A 5 2.51 32.35 13.53
CA LEU A 5 2.68 30.99 14.07
C LEU A 5 3.47 30.97 15.37
N THR A 6 4.51 31.79 15.51
CA THR A 6 5.27 31.92 16.76
C THR A 6 4.44 32.57 17.87
N HIS A 7 3.60 33.55 17.53
CA HIS A 7 2.77 34.23 18.53
C HIS A 7 1.67 33.33 19.11
N TYR A 8 1.13 32.41 18.31
CA TYR A 8 0.10 31.45 18.73
C TYR A 8 0.62 30.02 18.90
N ALA A 9 1.93 29.83 19.06
CA ALA A 9 2.55 28.51 19.10
C ALA A 9 1.99 27.62 20.23
N ASP A 10 1.60 28.23 21.35
CA ASP A 10 0.99 27.56 22.51
C ASP A 10 -0.39 26.96 22.19
N LYS A 11 -1.11 27.55 21.24
CA LYS A 11 -2.47 27.17 20.85
C LYS A 11 -2.50 26.27 19.61
N ILE A 12 -1.36 26.03 18.97
CA ILE A 12 -1.27 25.21 17.76
C ILE A 12 -0.59 23.89 18.11
N GLU A 13 -1.35 22.80 18.04
CA GLU A 13 -0.80 21.46 18.23
C GLU A 13 -0.18 20.95 16.92
N SER A 14 -0.94 21.02 15.81
CA SER A 14 -0.44 20.58 14.53
C SER A 14 -1.09 21.29 13.36
N VAL A 15 -0.33 21.42 12.28
CA VAL A 15 -0.80 21.96 11.01
C VAL A 15 -0.28 21.06 9.89
N HIS A 16 -1.20 20.47 9.14
CA HIS A 16 -0.90 19.52 8.08
C HIS A 16 -1.43 20.01 6.74
N PHE A 17 -0.54 20.11 5.76
CA PHE A 17 -0.86 20.42 4.36
C PHE A 17 -0.46 19.22 3.50
N SER A 18 -1.43 18.61 2.82
CA SER A 18 -1.13 17.50 1.92
C SER A 18 -2.04 17.50 0.71
N ASP A 19 -1.47 17.23 -0.46
CA ASP A 19 -2.22 16.99 -1.68
C ASP A 19 -2.40 15.50 -2.00
N GLN A 20 -1.86 14.63 -1.13
CA GLN A 20 -1.85 13.17 -1.26
C GLN A 20 -2.24 12.49 0.06
N PHE A 21 -3.13 13.11 0.85
CA PHE A 21 -3.53 12.55 2.14
C PHE A 21 -4.39 11.29 1.94
N SER A 22 -3.93 10.17 2.48
CA SER A 22 -4.58 8.85 2.35
C SER A 22 -5.17 8.34 3.67
N GLY A 23 -5.35 9.21 4.66
CA GLY A 23 -5.79 8.84 6.01
C GLY A 23 -4.63 8.43 6.94
N PRO A 24 -4.95 8.09 8.20
CA PRO A 24 -3.97 7.60 9.17
C PRO A 24 -3.32 6.30 8.66
N LYS A 25 -2.03 6.12 8.96
CA LYS A 25 -1.31 4.89 8.63
C LYS A 25 -1.95 3.74 9.41
N ILE A 26 -2.65 2.86 8.70
CA ILE A 26 -3.15 1.62 9.26
C ILE A 26 -1.92 0.76 9.58
N MET A 27 -1.69 0.44 10.86
CA MET A 27 -0.68 -0.53 11.24
C MET A 27 -1.08 -1.88 10.62
N GLN A 28 -0.16 -2.50 9.89
CA GLN A 28 -0.39 -3.70 9.09
C GLN A 28 -0.65 -4.91 10.00
N GLU A 29 -1.89 -5.09 10.46
CA GLU A 29 -2.36 -6.35 11.05
C GLU A 29 -3.28 -7.12 10.08
N GLU A 30 -4.09 -6.42 9.28
CA GLU A 30 -4.83 -7.03 8.18
C GLU A 30 -4.04 -6.88 6.88
N GLY A 31 -3.93 -7.97 6.11
CA GLY A 31 -3.07 -8.09 4.94
C GLY A 31 -3.00 -6.85 4.05
N GLN A 32 -1.82 -6.59 3.49
CA GLN A 32 -1.57 -5.36 2.74
C GLN A 32 -2.62 -5.14 1.64
N PRO A 33 -3.19 -3.93 1.56
CA PRO A 33 -4.21 -3.64 0.57
C PRO A 33 -3.66 -3.87 -0.84
N LEU A 34 -4.42 -4.57 -1.68
CA LEU A 34 -4.07 -4.87 -3.06
C LEU A 34 -4.28 -3.68 -4.02
N LYS A 35 -4.81 -2.58 -3.51
CA LYS A 35 -5.08 -1.33 -4.23
C LYS A 35 -4.40 -0.17 -3.53
N LEU A 36 -3.86 0.75 -4.32
CA LEU A 36 -3.36 2.02 -3.80
C LEU A 36 -4.48 2.74 -3.05
N PRO A 37 -4.20 3.30 -1.86
CA PRO A 37 -5.20 4.03 -1.11
C PRO A 37 -5.59 5.31 -1.85
N ASP A 38 -6.87 5.66 -1.75
CA ASP A 38 -7.37 6.90 -2.33
C ASP A 38 -6.74 8.10 -1.64
N THR A 39 -6.25 9.05 -2.43
CA THR A 39 -5.63 10.26 -1.92
C THR A 39 -6.54 11.47 -2.10
N LYS A 40 -6.51 12.38 -1.13
CA LYS A 40 -7.27 13.64 -1.16
C LYS A 40 -6.38 14.81 -0.80
N ARG A 41 -6.75 16.00 -1.31
CA ARG A 41 -6.14 17.26 -0.89
C ARG A 41 -6.78 17.68 0.42
N THR A 42 -5.99 17.78 1.47
CA THR A 42 -6.47 17.99 2.83
C THR A 42 -5.61 19.00 3.56
N LEU A 43 -6.27 19.91 4.27
CA LEU A 43 -5.67 20.75 5.29
C LEU A 43 -6.22 20.30 6.64
N LEU A 44 -5.35 19.94 7.59
CA LEU A 44 -5.75 19.62 8.95
C LEU A 44 -5.11 20.62 9.89
N PHE A 45 -5.92 21.22 10.75
CA PHE A 45 -5.47 22.13 11.79
C PHE A 45 -5.96 21.59 13.13
N THR A 46 -5.03 21.39 14.06
CA THR A 46 -5.35 20.98 15.43
C THR A 46 -4.92 22.11 16.35
N PHE A 47 -5.89 22.67 17.06
CA PHE A 47 -5.68 23.78 17.99
C PHE A 47 -6.01 23.33 19.42
N ASN A 48 -5.19 23.77 20.37
CA ASN A 48 -5.44 23.58 21.78
C ASN A 48 -6.46 24.61 22.24
N VAL A 49 -7.65 24.15 22.63
CA VAL A 49 -8.68 25.03 23.16
C VAL A 49 -8.35 25.39 24.61
N PRO A 50 -8.30 26.68 24.98
CA PRO A 50 -8.06 27.09 26.35
C PRO A 50 -9.16 26.57 27.30
N GLY A 51 -8.79 26.29 28.55
CA GLY A 51 -9.72 25.90 29.61
C GLY A 51 -9.86 24.39 29.83
N SER A 52 -9.16 23.54 29.06
CA SER A 52 -9.06 22.08 29.30
C SER A 52 -10.41 21.39 29.57
N GLY A 53 -11.47 21.81 28.84
CA GLY A 53 -12.84 21.30 29.01
C GLY A 53 -13.81 22.25 29.72
N ASN A 54 -13.31 23.28 30.42
CA ASN A 54 -14.11 24.34 31.04
C ASN A 54 -14.01 25.65 30.24
N THR A 55 -14.30 25.57 28.94
CA THR A 55 -14.14 26.70 28.00
C THR A 55 -15.35 27.63 28.03
N TYR A 56 -15.13 28.94 28.18
CA TYR A 56 -16.19 29.95 28.07
C TYR A 56 -16.16 30.65 26.70
N PRO A 57 -17.25 31.32 26.28
CA PRO A 57 -17.28 32.04 25.00
C PRO A 57 -16.12 33.04 24.81
N LYS A 58 -15.69 33.73 25.88
CA LYS A 58 -14.55 34.67 25.83
C LYS A 58 -13.24 33.97 25.45
N ASP A 59 -13.06 32.71 25.86
CA ASP A 59 -11.83 31.96 25.62
C ASP A 59 -11.77 31.47 24.16
N MET A 60 -12.94 31.28 23.55
CA MET A 60 -13.07 30.98 22.12
C MET A 60 -12.78 32.20 21.23
N GLU A 61 -13.06 33.43 21.71
CA GLU A 61 -12.69 34.65 20.98
C GLU A 61 -11.17 34.77 20.77
N ALA A 62 -10.37 34.27 21.71
CA ALA A 62 -8.91 34.22 21.56
C ALA A 62 -8.44 33.31 20.41
N LEU A 63 -9.28 32.38 19.94
CA LEU A 63 -9.01 31.50 18.79
C LEU A 63 -9.49 32.08 17.46
N LEU A 64 -10.25 33.18 17.47
CA LEU A 64 -10.75 33.82 16.24
C LEU A 64 -9.63 34.14 15.23
N PRO A 65 -8.45 34.66 15.63
CA PRO A 65 -7.35 34.87 14.70
C PRO A 65 -6.87 33.57 14.03
N LEU A 66 -6.87 32.44 14.75
CA LEU A 66 -6.50 31.14 14.21
C LEU A 66 -7.52 30.65 13.17
N MET A 67 -8.82 30.87 13.42
CA MET A 67 -9.87 30.57 12.44
C MET A 67 -9.71 31.40 11.16
N ASN A 68 -9.41 32.69 11.28
CA ASN A 68 -9.10 33.55 10.13
C ASN A 68 -7.87 33.05 9.37
N MET A 69 -6.86 32.54 10.08
CA MET A 69 -5.68 31.94 9.47
C MET A 69 -6.02 30.65 8.70
N VAL A 70 -6.98 29.84 9.17
CA VAL A 70 -7.45 28.65 8.43
C VAL A 70 -8.05 29.07 7.08
N ILE A 71 -8.96 30.05 7.08
CA ILE A 71 -9.59 30.56 5.85
C ILE A 71 -8.55 31.14 4.89
N TYR A 72 -7.64 31.97 5.41
CA TYR A 72 -6.53 32.51 4.64
C TYR A 72 -5.66 31.42 4.02
N SER A 73 -5.41 30.33 4.75
CA SER A 73 -4.61 29.20 4.29
C SER A 73 -5.27 28.44 3.14
N ILE A 74 -6.60 28.32 3.14
CA ILE A 74 -7.37 27.71 2.04
C ILE A 74 -7.13 28.50 0.74
N ASP A 75 -7.28 29.82 0.80
CA ASP A 75 -7.11 30.71 -0.36
C ASP A 75 -5.68 30.68 -0.90
N LYS A 76 -4.69 30.62 0.00
CA LYS A 76 -3.27 30.54 -0.37
C LYS A 76 -2.90 29.19 -0.93
N ALA A 77 -3.35 28.09 -0.33
CA ALA A 77 -3.09 26.74 -0.80
C ALA A 77 -3.62 26.52 -2.23
N LYS A 78 -4.79 27.07 -2.56
CA LYS A 78 -5.37 26.98 -3.91
C LYS A 78 -4.49 27.63 -4.98
N LYS A 79 -3.80 28.72 -4.64
CA LYS A 79 -2.94 29.50 -5.56
C LYS A 79 -1.50 29.01 -5.55
N PHE A 80 -1.11 28.21 -4.56
CA PHE A 80 0.25 27.74 -4.41
C PHE A 80 0.65 26.81 -5.56
N ARG A 81 1.76 27.11 -6.22
CA ARG A 81 2.35 26.27 -7.25
C ARG A 81 3.81 26.02 -6.90
N LEU A 82 4.22 24.76 -6.95
CA LEU A 82 5.62 24.40 -6.84
C LEU A 82 6.40 24.98 -8.02
N ASN A 83 7.66 25.30 -7.80
CA ASN A 83 8.60 25.57 -8.88
C ASN A 83 8.77 24.31 -9.74
N ARG A 84 9.32 24.47 -10.95
CA ARG A 84 9.49 23.37 -11.92
C ARG A 84 10.25 22.19 -11.32
N GLU A 85 11.35 22.45 -10.62
CA GLU A 85 12.20 21.41 -10.01
C GLU A 85 11.48 20.68 -8.87
N GLY A 86 10.83 21.41 -7.97
CA GLY A 86 10.06 20.85 -6.86
C GLY A 86 8.89 20.00 -7.34
N LYS A 87 8.20 20.46 -8.40
CA LYS A 87 7.15 19.67 -9.05
C LYS A 87 7.72 18.37 -9.63
N GLN A 88 8.81 18.45 -10.41
CA GLN A 88 9.43 17.26 -11.01
C GLN A 88 9.90 16.25 -9.96
N LYS A 89 10.47 16.73 -8.85
CA LYS A 89 10.88 15.88 -7.72
C LYS A 89 9.68 15.21 -7.05
N ALA A 90 8.60 15.95 -6.83
CA ALA A 90 7.36 15.40 -6.26
C ALA A 90 6.75 14.32 -7.16
N ASP A 91 6.65 14.58 -8.47
CA ASP A 91 6.09 13.63 -9.44
C ASP A 91 6.98 12.37 -9.56
N LYS A 92 8.31 12.51 -9.57
CA LYS A 92 9.23 11.37 -9.55
C LYS A 92 9.09 10.52 -8.28
N ASN A 93 8.92 11.16 -7.12
CA ASN A 93 8.70 10.46 -5.87
C ASN A 93 7.37 9.70 -5.85
N ARG A 94 6.29 10.29 -6.39
CA ARG A 94 4.98 9.64 -6.54
C ARG A 94 5.06 8.41 -7.43
N ALA A 95 5.67 8.55 -8.61
CA ALA A 95 5.86 7.43 -9.54
C ALA A 95 6.66 6.28 -8.89
N ARG A 96 7.70 6.60 -8.09
CA ARG A 96 8.47 5.59 -7.35
C ARG A 96 7.64 4.86 -6.30
N VAL A 97 6.76 5.58 -5.57
CA VAL A 97 5.87 4.95 -4.58
C VAL A 97 4.89 4.01 -5.29
N GLU A 98 4.31 4.44 -6.41
CA GLU A 98 3.42 3.63 -7.23
C GLU A 98 4.12 2.37 -7.77
N GLU A 99 5.32 2.51 -8.31
CA GLU A 99 6.13 1.38 -8.81
C GLU A 99 6.45 0.38 -7.70
N ASN A 100 6.86 0.86 -6.53
CA ASN A 100 7.15 0.01 -5.37
C ASN A 100 5.90 -0.75 -4.91
N PHE A 101 4.74 -0.09 -4.90
CA PHE A 101 3.47 -0.70 -4.56
C PHE A 101 3.08 -1.82 -5.54
N LEU A 102 3.24 -1.57 -6.85
CA LEU A 102 2.97 -2.56 -7.88
C LEU A 102 3.89 -3.78 -7.74
N LYS A 103 5.20 -3.56 -7.54
CA LYS A 103 6.18 -4.63 -7.32
C LYS A 103 5.80 -5.48 -6.12
N LEU A 104 5.48 -4.85 -4.99
CA LEU A 104 5.08 -5.55 -3.77
C LEU A 104 3.80 -6.36 -3.96
N THR A 105 2.81 -5.77 -4.65
CA THR A 105 1.55 -6.43 -5.00
C THR A 105 1.78 -7.65 -5.89
N HIS A 106 2.68 -7.56 -6.87
CA HIS A 106 3.02 -8.69 -7.73
C HIS A 106 3.69 -9.83 -6.97
N VAL A 107 4.64 -9.52 -6.10
CA VAL A 107 5.32 -10.51 -5.24
C VAL A 107 4.30 -11.23 -4.36
N GLN A 108 3.43 -10.49 -3.67
CA GLN A 108 2.38 -11.10 -2.83
C GLN A 108 1.42 -11.98 -3.62
N ARG A 109 1.01 -11.57 -4.83
CA ARG A 109 0.16 -12.41 -5.68
C ARG A 109 0.87 -13.69 -6.11
N GLN A 110 2.17 -13.62 -6.39
CA GLN A 110 2.98 -14.80 -6.74
C GLN A 110 3.14 -15.73 -5.54
N GLU A 111 3.46 -15.19 -4.36
CA GLU A 111 3.57 -15.95 -3.11
C GLU A 111 2.25 -16.62 -2.74
N ALA A 112 1.12 -15.89 -2.79
CA ALA A 112 -0.21 -16.46 -2.53
C ALA A 112 -0.57 -17.57 -3.55
N ALA A 113 -0.20 -17.41 -4.82
CA ALA A 113 -0.40 -18.44 -5.84
C ALA A 113 0.50 -19.66 -5.64
N GLN A 114 1.74 -19.47 -5.16
CA GLN A 114 2.66 -20.56 -4.82
C GLN A 114 2.18 -21.32 -3.59
N SER A 115 1.83 -20.62 -2.51
CA SER A 115 1.27 -21.21 -1.29
C SER A 115 0.03 -22.06 -1.58
N ARG A 116 -0.92 -21.55 -2.38
CA ARG A 116 -2.09 -22.32 -2.83
C ARG A 116 -1.74 -23.56 -3.66
N ARG A 117 -0.63 -23.54 -4.42
CA ARG A 117 -0.16 -24.71 -5.20
C ARG A 117 0.51 -25.73 -4.29
N GLU A 118 1.30 -25.29 -3.32
CA GLU A 118 1.96 -26.14 -2.34
C GLU A 118 0.97 -26.81 -1.41
N GLU A 119 -0.04 -26.07 -0.94
CA GLU A 119 -1.13 -26.60 -0.12
C GLU A 119 -1.93 -27.66 -0.88
N LYS A 120 -2.28 -27.42 -2.16
CA LYS A 120 -2.92 -28.44 -3.01
C LYS A 120 -2.05 -29.68 -3.19
N LYS A 121 -0.75 -29.52 -3.40
CA LYS A 121 0.18 -30.66 -3.54
C LYS A 121 0.35 -31.42 -2.23
N ARG A 122 0.34 -30.73 -1.09
CA ARG A 122 0.41 -31.34 0.24
C ARG A 122 -0.88 -32.10 0.56
N ALA A 123 -2.04 -31.52 0.28
CA ALA A 123 -3.34 -32.17 0.45
C ALA A 123 -3.50 -33.39 -0.47
N GLU A 124 -3.03 -33.33 -1.72
CA GLU A 124 -3.03 -34.50 -2.63
C GLU A 124 -2.09 -35.60 -2.11
N LYS A 125 -0.90 -35.24 -1.60
CA LYS A 125 0.04 -36.20 -1.01
C LYS A 125 -0.51 -36.85 0.27
N GLU A 126 -1.19 -36.07 1.12
CA GLU A 126 -1.82 -36.55 2.34
C GLU A 126 -3.02 -37.46 2.03
N ARG A 127 -3.82 -37.14 0.99
CA ARG A 127 -4.87 -38.03 0.49
C ARG A 127 -4.34 -39.36 -0.03
N ILE A 128 -3.23 -39.36 -0.78
CA ILE A 128 -2.60 -40.59 -1.29
C ILE A 128 -2.02 -41.43 -0.15
N MET A 129 -1.47 -40.80 0.88
CA MET A 129 -0.91 -41.51 2.05
C MET A 129 -1.99 -42.13 2.95
N ASN A 130 -3.19 -41.58 2.97
CA ASN A 130 -4.34 -42.08 3.73
C ASN A 130 -5.23 -43.08 2.96
N GLU A 131 -4.93 -43.42 1.70
CA GLU A 131 -5.75 -44.34 0.91
C GLU A 131 -5.18 -45.77 1.00
N GLU A 132 -5.80 -46.63 1.81
CA GLU A 132 -5.35 -47.99 2.18
C GLU A 132 -5.51 -49.07 1.07
N ASP A 133 -5.77 -48.70 -0.18
CA ASP A 133 -6.04 -49.64 -1.27
C ASP A 133 -4.82 -49.77 -2.24
N PRO A 134 -4.08 -50.89 -2.21
CA PRO A 134 -2.81 -51.06 -2.93
C PRO A 134 -2.95 -51.01 -4.46
N GLU A 135 -4.12 -51.30 -5.03
CA GLU A 135 -4.36 -51.16 -6.48
C GLU A 135 -4.52 -49.70 -6.91
N LYS A 136 -5.19 -48.88 -6.11
CA LYS A 136 -5.35 -47.45 -6.40
C LYS A 136 -4.02 -46.71 -6.29
N GLN A 137 -3.17 -47.11 -5.35
CA GLN A 137 -1.85 -46.53 -5.15
C GLN A 137 -0.96 -46.70 -6.39
N ARG A 138 -0.94 -47.89 -6.99
CA ARG A 138 -0.19 -48.16 -8.25
C ARG A 138 -0.71 -47.33 -9.43
N ARG A 139 -2.03 -47.18 -9.57
CA ARG A 139 -2.63 -46.33 -10.62
C ARG A 139 -2.31 -44.85 -10.42
N LEU A 140 -2.30 -44.36 -9.18
CA LEU A 140 -1.97 -42.98 -8.85
C LEU A 140 -0.48 -42.66 -9.07
N GLU A 141 0.42 -43.59 -8.73
CA GLU A 141 1.85 -43.47 -9.00
C GLU A 141 2.16 -43.45 -10.50
N GLU A 142 1.56 -44.35 -11.28
CA GLU A 142 1.76 -44.40 -12.74
C GLU A 142 1.22 -43.13 -13.43
N ALA A 143 0.05 -42.63 -12.99
CA ALA A 143 -0.51 -41.37 -13.45
C ALA A 143 0.37 -40.16 -13.07
N ALA A 144 1.00 -40.17 -11.90
CA ALA A 144 1.93 -39.15 -11.46
C ALA A 144 3.21 -39.15 -12.32
N LEU A 145 3.78 -40.33 -12.57
CA LEU A 145 4.97 -40.51 -13.41
C LEU A 145 4.74 -40.00 -14.84
N ARG A 146 3.58 -40.30 -15.41
CA ARG A 146 3.20 -39.85 -16.76
C ARG A 146 2.99 -38.33 -16.84
N ARG A 147 2.48 -37.70 -15.77
CA ARG A 147 2.38 -36.24 -15.66
C ARG A 147 3.76 -35.59 -15.51
N GLU A 148 4.68 -36.23 -14.81
CA GLU A 148 6.05 -35.74 -14.64
C GLU A 148 6.85 -35.82 -15.95
N GLN A 149 6.77 -36.95 -16.67
CA GLN A 149 7.38 -37.09 -18.00
C GLN A 149 6.88 -36.00 -18.96
N LYS A 150 5.57 -35.75 -19.02
CA LYS A 150 4.99 -34.68 -19.85
C LYS A 150 5.47 -33.27 -19.45
N LYS A 151 5.73 -33.02 -18.15
CA LYS A 151 6.30 -31.75 -17.69
C LYS A 151 7.78 -31.63 -18.09
N LEU A 152 8.54 -32.72 -18.00
CA LEU A 152 9.95 -32.76 -18.38
C LEU A 152 10.13 -32.52 -19.88
N GLU A 153 9.34 -33.20 -20.72
CA GLU A 153 9.31 -33.00 -22.18
C GLU A 153 8.98 -31.55 -22.54
N LYS A 154 7.92 -30.97 -21.94
CA LYS A 154 7.55 -29.57 -22.21
C LYS A 154 8.64 -28.58 -21.80
N LYS A 155 9.36 -28.83 -20.70
CA LYS A 155 10.52 -28.02 -20.29
C LYS A 155 11.67 -28.16 -21.28
N GLN A 156 11.98 -29.38 -21.72
CA GLN A 156 13.02 -29.64 -22.71
C GLN A 156 12.70 -28.98 -24.06
N MET A 157 11.46 -29.06 -24.55
CA MET A 157 11.04 -28.39 -25.79
C MET A 157 11.17 -26.86 -25.70
N LYS A 158 10.78 -26.26 -24.58
CA LYS A 158 10.94 -24.81 -24.35
C LYS A 158 12.42 -24.39 -24.32
N MET A 159 13.30 -25.15 -23.67
CA MET A 159 14.73 -24.87 -23.68
C MET A 159 15.35 -24.99 -25.09
N LYS A 160 14.90 -25.97 -25.88
CA LYS A 160 15.31 -26.11 -27.28
C LYS A 160 14.87 -24.92 -28.14
N GLN A 161 13.65 -24.43 -27.99
CA GLN A 161 13.17 -23.25 -28.72
C GLN A 161 13.92 -21.96 -28.36
N ILE A 162 14.29 -21.78 -27.08
CA ILE A 162 15.06 -20.60 -26.64
C ILE A 162 16.49 -20.64 -27.21
N LYS A 163 17.12 -21.82 -27.29
CA LYS A 163 18.46 -21.96 -27.92
C LYS A 163 18.45 -21.66 -29.42
N VAL A 164 17.40 -22.03 -30.15
CA VAL A 164 17.31 -21.80 -31.60
C VAL A 164 17.02 -20.33 -31.94
N LYS A 165 16.35 -19.59 -31.06
CA LYS A 165 16.08 -18.14 -31.24
C LYS A 165 17.24 -17.22 -30.85
N ALA A 166 18.27 -17.76 -30.21
CA ALA A 166 19.43 -17.03 -29.71
C ALA A 166 20.69 -17.22 -30.60
N MET A 167 20.57 -17.97 -31.70
CA MET A 167 21.50 -17.98 -32.83
C MET A 167 20.92 -17.14 -33.97
#